data_AF-A0A258DU41-F1
#
_entry.id   AF-A0A258DU41-F1
#
_cell.length_a   1.000
_cell.length_b   1.000
_cell.length_c   1.000
_cell.angle_alpha   90.00
_cell.angle_beta   90.00
_cell.angle_gamma   90.00
#
_symmetry.space_group_name_H-M   'P 1'
#
loop_
_entity.id
_entity.type
_entity.pdbx_description
1 polymer ?
#
loop_
_entity_poly.entity_id
_entity_poly.type
_entity_poly.pdbx_seq_one_letter_code
_entity_poly.pdbx_strand_id
1 'polypeptide(L)'
;NAEEYYRVNSSLQFLDRIEVPTLILNAQNDPFLSPSCFPTAIAKKLDTIHLEVPRHGGHVGFTTGLSEKTYYSEARAVEFINNDL
;
A
#
# COMPACT_ATOMS: atom_id res chain seq x y z
N ASN A 1 -22.42 7.29 13.84
CA ASN A 1 -21.40 8.16 14.50
C ASN A 1 -20.09 8.13 13.67
N ALA A 2 -19.00 8.77 14.09
CA ALA A 2 -17.72 8.72 13.35
C ALA A 2 -17.17 7.28 13.24
N GLU A 3 -17.23 6.49 14.29
CA GLU A 3 -16.75 5.10 14.29
C GLU A 3 -17.50 4.21 13.29
N GLU A 4 -18.81 4.34 13.23
CA GLU A 4 -19.67 3.63 12.30
C GLU A 4 -19.36 4.01 10.85
N TYR A 5 -19.10 5.28 10.59
CA TYR A 5 -18.65 5.73 9.28
C TYR A 5 -17.37 5.01 8.86
N TYR A 6 -16.34 5.00 9.72
CA TYR A 6 -15.08 4.29 9.44
C TYR A 6 -15.27 2.78 9.31
N ARG A 7 -16.14 2.18 10.12
CA ARG A 7 -16.43 0.74 10.07
C ARG A 7 -17.07 0.34 8.74
N VAL A 8 -18.07 1.09 8.28
CA VAL A 8 -18.82 0.76 7.05
C VAL A 8 -18.03 1.12 5.79
N ASN A 9 -17.24 2.19 5.83
CA ASN A 9 -16.52 2.70 4.66
C ASN A 9 -15.04 2.32 4.63
N SER A 10 -14.56 1.48 5.57
CA SER A 10 -13.20 0.96 5.52
C SER A 10 -13.02 0.08 4.28
N SER A 11 -11.95 0.34 3.53
CA SER A 11 -11.55 -0.47 2.37
C SER A 11 -11.14 -1.89 2.74
N LEU A 12 -10.71 -2.14 3.99
CA LEU A 12 -10.16 -3.42 4.45
C LEU A 12 -11.10 -4.60 4.21
N GLN A 13 -12.41 -4.39 4.35
CA GLN A 13 -13.44 -5.43 4.19
C GLN A 13 -13.75 -5.81 2.73
N PHE A 14 -13.14 -5.12 1.76
CA PHE A 14 -13.35 -5.35 0.34
C PHE A 14 -12.11 -5.90 -0.36
N LEU A 15 -10.96 -5.96 0.33
CA LEU A 15 -9.70 -6.42 -0.26
C LEU A 15 -9.75 -7.88 -0.72
N ASP A 16 -10.56 -8.72 -0.06
CA ASP A 16 -10.76 -10.13 -0.41
C ASP A 16 -11.56 -10.36 -1.69
N ARG A 17 -12.15 -9.31 -2.25
CA ARG A 17 -12.92 -9.36 -3.52
C ARG A 17 -12.13 -8.82 -4.71
N ILE A 18 -10.88 -8.42 -4.50
CA ILE A 18 -10.02 -7.91 -5.58
C ILE A 18 -9.53 -9.10 -6.41
N GLU A 19 -10.02 -9.17 -7.65
CA GLU A 19 -9.69 -10.24 -8.62
C GLU A 19 -8.49 -9.87 -9.51
N VAL A 20 -8.16 -8.58 -9.61
CA VAL A 20 -7.03 -8.08 -10.42
C VAL A 20 -5.81 -7.90 -9.51
N PRO A 21 -4.62 -8.39 -9.90
CA PRO A 21 -3.39 -8.15 -9.14
C PRO A 21 -3.25 -6.68 -8.75
N THR A 22 -3.09 -6.42 -7.46
CA THR A 22 -3.05 -5.07 -6.89
C THR A 22 -1.88 -4.93 -5.93
N LEU A 23 -1.05 -3.91 -6.19
CA LEU A 23 0.01 -3.47 -5.28
C LEU A 23 -0.51 -2.42 -4.30
N ILE A 24 -0.36 -2.69 -3.01
CA ILE A 24 -0.56 -1.74 -1.91
C ILE A 24 0.82 -1.34 -1.39
N LEU A 25 1.22 -0.10 -1.64
CA LEU A 25 2.49 0.47 -1.18
C LEU A 25 2.24 1.54 -0.13
N ASN A 26 2.61 1.26 1.13
CA ASN A 26 2.40 2.17 2.26
C ASN A 26 3.68 2.29 3.10
N ALA A 27 4.15 3.50 3.38
CA ALA A 27 5.36 3.68 4.20
C ALA A 27 5.08 3.46 5.70
N GLN A 28 6.02 2.84 6.42
CA GLN A 28 5.90 2.64 7.88
C GLN A 28 5.94 3.95 8.66
N ASN A 29 6.61 4.97 8.12
CA ASN A 29 6.73 6.29 8.73
C ASN A 29 5.66 7.29 8.26
N ASP A 30 4.58 6.82 7.64
CA ASP A 30 3.42 7.66 7.31
C ASP A 30 2.64 8.03 8.59
N PRO A 31 2.53 9.33 8.95
CA PRO A 31 1.85 9.75 10.19
C PRO A 31 0.33 9.51 10.16
N PHE A 32 -0.28 9.25 9.00
CA PHE A 32 -1.72 8.97 8.89
C PHE A 32 -2.05 7.48 9.03
N LEU A 33 -1.06 6.60 8.93
CA LEU A 33 -1.28 5.16 8.95
C LEU A 33 -1.00 4.57 10.33
N SER A 34 -2.08 4.13 10.98
CA SER A 34 -1.98 3.32 12.19
C SER A 34 -1.57 1.88 11.85
N PRO A 35 -1.09 1.07 12.82
CA PRO A 35 -0.78 -0.34 12.60
C PRO A 35 -1.93 -1.16 11.98
N SER A 36 -3.19 -0.80 12.27
CA SER A 36 -4.37 -1.45 11.66
C SER A 36 -4.57 -1.14 10.17
N CYS A 37 -3.89 -0.13 9.62
CA CYS A 37 -3.96 0.22 8.21
C CYS A 37 -3.12 -0.70 7.31
N PHE A 38 -2.30 -1.59 7.88
CA PHE A 38 -1.46 -2.52 7.13
C PHE A 38 -2.11 -3.91 7.08
N PRO A 39 -2.75 -4.31 5.95
CA PRO A 39 -3.55 -5.54 5.84
C PRO A 39 -2.68 -6.81 5.67
N THR A 40 -1.64 -6.96 6.49
CA THR A 40 -0.64 -8.04 6.37
C THR A 40 -1.25 -9.44 6.42
N ALA A 41 -2.26 -9.66 7.25
CA ALA A 41 -2.94 -10.96 7.34
C ALA A 41 -3.79 -11.27 6.11
N ILE A 42 -4.35 -10.25 5.45
CA ILE A 42 -5.15 -10.40 4.22
C ILE A 42 -4.21 -10.63 3.03
N ALA A 43 -3.17 -9.80 2.89
CA ALA A 43 -2.18 -9.92 1.82
C ALA A 43 -1.47 -11.28 1.83
N LYS A 44 -1.21 -11.87 3.01
CA LYS A 44 -0.64 -13.22 3.11
C LYS A 44 -1.55 -14.36 2.63
N LYS A 45 -2.85 -14.11 2.49
CA LYS A 45 -3.86 -15.13 2.12
C LYS A 45 -4.31 -15.02 0.67
N LEU A 46 -4.04 -13.90 0.00
CA LEU A 46 -4.55 -13.60 -1.32
C LEU A 46 -3.39 -13.39 -2.28
N ASP A 47 -3.33 -14.22 -3.33
CA ASP A 47 -2.29 -14.10 -4.35
C ASP A 47 -2.47 -12.85 -5.23
N THR A 48 -3.66 -12.23 -5.20
CA THR A 48 -3.97 -10.99 -5.94
C THR A 48 -3.54 -9.72 -5.20
N ILE A 49 -3.19 -9.79 -3.92
CA ILE A 49 -2.83 -8.62 -3.11
C ILE A 49 -1.35 -8.65 -2.75
N HIS A 50 -0.61 -7.70 -3.29
CA HIS A 50 0.81 -7.51 -3.00
C HIS A 50 0.96 -6.34 -2.04
N LEU A 51 1.45 -6.60 -0.84
CA LEU A 51 1.64 -5.55 0.18
C LEU A 51 3.12 -5.25 0.38
N GLU A 52 3.49 -4.01 0.15
CA GLU A 52 4.85 -3.51 0.34
C GLU A 52 4.86 -2.35 1.34
N VAL A 53 5.73 -2.47 2.34
CA VAL A 53 5.72 -1.59 3.52
C VAL A 53 7.13 -1.11 3.84
N PRO A 54 7.73 -0.21 3.01
CA PRO A 54 9.08 0.27 3.22
C PRO A 54 9.17 1.08 4.52
N ARG A 55 10.36 1.07 5.15
CA ARG A 55 10.59 1.81 6.41
C ARG A 55 10.41 3.32 6.24
N HIS A 56 10.76 3.84 5.06
CA HIS A 56 10.74 5.26 4.75
C HIS A 56 10.02 5.50 3.43
N GLY A 57 9.30 6.61 3.38
CA GLY A 57 8.54 7.09 2.24
C GLY A 57 7.61 8.24 2.63
N GLY A 58 7.21 8.32 3.90
CA GLY A 58 6.23 9.29 4.38
C GLY A 58 4.86 9.08 3.73
N HIS A 59 3.97 10.07 3.84
CA HIS A 59 2.62 9.97 3.29
C HIS A 59 2.58 9.98 1.75
N VAL A 60 3.43 10.82 1.16
CA VAL A 60 3.52 11.02 -0.30
C VAL A 60 4.95 11.17 -0.79
N GLY A 61 5.94 10.96 0.09
CA GLY A 61 7.31 11.37 -0.15
C GLY A 61 8.03 10.46 -1.13
N PHE A 62 8.04 9.14 -0.86
CA PHE A 62 8.69 8.06 -1.63
C PHE A 62 9.96 8.46 -2.41
N THR A 63 10.71 9.42 -1.90
CA THR A 63 11.81 10.05 -2.63
C THR A 63 13.05 9.20 -2.44
N THR A 64 13.75 8.95 -3.53
CA THR A 64 14.97 8.14 -3.60
C THR A 64 16.23 8.98 -3.43
N GLY A 65 16.09 10.29 -3.19
CA GLY A 65 17.19 11.25 -2.97
C GLY A 65 17.12 12.43 -3.96
N LEU A 66 17.93 13.47 -3.71
CA LEU A 66 17.93 14.71 -4.50
C LEU A 66 18.46 14.53 -5.94
N SER A 67 19.26 13.49 -6.19
CA SER A 67 19.87 13.20 -7.49
C SER A 67 19.06 12.22 -8.34
N GLU A 68 18.12 11.52 -7.74
CA GLU A 68 17.28 10.53 -8.41
C GLU A 68 16.04 11.20 -8.99
N LYS A 69 15.72 10.89 -10.26
CA LYS A 69 14.57 11.49 -10.95
C LYS A 69 13.26 10.76 -10.72
N THR A 70 13.32 9.51 -10.24
CA THR A 70 12.17 8.61 -10.15
C THR A 70 11.84 8.35 -8.69
N TYR A 71 10.58 8.57 -8.32
CA TYR A 71 10.12 8.22 -6.99
C TYR A 71 10.07 6.70 -6.83
N TYR A 72 10.34 6.20 -5.63
CA TYR A 72 10.25 4.78 -5.31
C TYR A 72 8.87 4.23 -5.69
N SER A 73 7.80 4.96 -5.37
CA SER A 73 6.44 4.57 -5.73
C SER A 73 6.23 4.39 -7.24
N GLU A 74 6.84 5.24 -8.06
CA GLU A 74 6.75 5.15 -9.52
C GLU A 74 7.51 3.94 -10.06
N ALA A 75 8.74 3.72 -9.56
CA ALA A 75 9.54 2.56 -9.92
C ALA A 75 8.79 1.25 -9.60
N ARG A 76 8.25 1.14 -8.38
CA ARG A 76 7.48 -0.04 -7.95
C ARG A 76 6.20 -0.24 -8.75
N ALA A 77 5.51 0.84 -9.12
CA ALA A 77 4.32 0.74 -9.98
C ALA A 77 4.67 0.19 -11.37
N VAL A 78 5.75 0.65 -11.99
CA VAL A 78 6.21 0.15 -13.30
C VAL A 78 6.63 -1.32 -13.22
N GLU A 79 7.44 -1.67 -12.22
CA GLU A 79 7.88 -3.06 -12.00
C GLU A 79 6.68 -3.99 -11.78
N PHE A 80 5.67 -3.54 -11.03
CA PHE A 80 4.45 -4.30 -10.82
C PHE A 80 3.64 -4.54 -12.10
N ILE A 81 3.42 -3.50 -12.89
CA ILE A 81 2.66 -3.59 -14.14
C ILE A 81 3.35 -4.49 -15.16
N ASN A 82 4.68 -4.48 -15.19
CA ASN A 82 5.46 -5.31 -16.11
C ASN A 82 5.59 -6.78 -15.64
N ASN A 83 5.12 -7.13 -14.45
CA ASN A 83 5.32 -8.42 -13.79
C ASN A 83 6.79 -8.73 -13.46
N ASP A 84 7.59 -7.70 -13.17
CA ASP A 84 9.00 -7.84 -12.75
C ASP A 84 9.13 -8.08 -11.23
N LEU A 85 8.06 -8.54 -10.58
CA LEU A 85 7.89 -8.61 -9.13
C LEU A 85 7.76 -10.04 -8.60
#